data_AF-A0A8H8C441-F1
#
_entry.id   AF-A0A8H8C441-F1
#
_cell.length_a   1.000
_cell.length_b   1.000
_cell.length_c   1.000
_cell.angle_alpha   90.00
_cell.angle_beta   90.00
_cell.angle_gamma   90.00
#
_symmetry.space_group_name_H-M   'P 1'
#
loop_
_entity.id
_entity.type
_entity.pdbx_description
1 polymer ?
#
loop_
_entity_poly.entity_id
_entity_poly.type
_entity_poly.pdbx_seq_one_letter_code
_entity_poly.pdbx_strand_id
1 'polypeptide(L)'
;MSNQFHQIQDRINSERIIFVLGDITKKSFGIDKRVLEEIEMSITLIIHAAANISFRAPLAKVVMKNCLSALRLADMSTNFTKLKHFTQVSTAFANSFLPDGPIKEKVYYLANPDTAKAELNEIQHTGTTGHLQSFPWAYAYSKQLMERLMMAQYSSLPRLLLRPTSIGPTTAQPYEMYGPRRSCPVPTLYPRLMRPTGGQSVWHTSADYPGANNILDEIPVDLDVDFDLIKVDREIGGSLGDSLLVQGVIVDKDFSYPQTPSEVRDATLAILTCAFESPKPKPKYHLDIFGIEEFKKDKFAEMIKQFKGMRANLVICQWGFDNEANHLLLQNHLSSVRWVTDPAEKLGKLELYER
;
A
#
# COMPACT_ATOMS: atom_id res chain seq x y z
N MET A 1 -9.24 18.29 -3.47
CA MET A 1 -9.37 17.31 -4.58
C MET A 1 -8.44 17.58 -5.76
N SER A 2 -7.90 18.79 -5.98
CA SER A 2 -6.95 19.04 -7.10
C SER A 2 -5.49 18.65 -6.84
N ASN A 3 -5.06 18.52 -5.57
CA ASN A 3 -3.63 18.37 -5.23
C ASN A 3 -3.05 16.95 -5.39
N GLN A 4 -3.86 15.88 -5.32
CA GLN A 4 -3.33 14.50 -5.45
C GLN A 4 -2.86 14.18 -6.87
N PHE A 5 -3.52 14.74 -7.90
CA PHE A 5 -3.14 14.48 -9.30
C PHE A 5 -1.86 15.22 -9.73
N HIS A 6 -1.56 16.39 -9.13
CA HIS A 6 -0.30 17.11 -9.40
C HIS A 6 0.92 16.27 -8.99
N GLN A 7 0.85 15.57 -7.85
CA GLN A 7 1.95 14.71 -7.39
C GLN A 7 2.26 13.55 -8.36
N ILE A 8 1.25 12.99 -9.04
CA ILE A 8 1.45 11.93 -10.03
C ILE A 8 2.14 12.49 -11.27
N GLN A 9 1.71 13.66 -11.75
CA GLN A 9 2.31 14.30 -12.92
C GLN A 9 3.75 14.72 -12.65
N ASP A 10 4.04 15.27 -11.46
CA ASP A 10 5.41 15.62 -11.05
C ASP A 10 6.31 14.39 -10.91
N ARG A 11 5.76 13.25 -10.45
CA ARG A 11 6.50 11.96 -10.40
C ARG A 11 6.82 11.44 -11.79
N ILE A 12 5.89 11.52 -12.74
CA ILE A 12 6.11 11.17 -14.14
C ILE A 12 7.20 12.06 -14.75
N ASN A 13 7.14 13.37 -14.46
CA ASN A 13 8.11 14.36 -14.96
C ASN A 13 9.51 14.22 -14.32
N SER A 14 9.63 13.53 -13.18
CA SER A 14 10.90 13.41 -12.45
C SER A 14 11.91 12.41 -13.04
N GLU A 15 11.64 11.84 -14.23
CA GLU A 15 12.43 10.78 -14.91
C GLU A 15 12.65 9.49 -14.09
N ARG A 16 12.05 9.38 -12.89
CA ARG A 16 12.11 8.18 -12.03
C ARG A 16 11.15 7.08 -12.46
N ILE A 17 10.22 7.37 -13.36
CA ILE A 17 9.25 6.42 -13.90
C ILE A 17 9.55 6.25 -15.38
N ILE A 18 10.03 5.07 -15.75
CA ILE A 18 10.32 4.72 -17.13
C ILE A 18 9.19 3.82 -17.62
N PHE A 19 8.46 4.29 -18.63
CA PHE A 19 7.41 3.49 -19.26
C PHE A 19 8.02 2.56 -20.31
N VAL A 20 7.82 1.26 -20.11
CA VAL A 20 8.22 0.24 -21.08
C VAL A 20 6.96 -0.27 -21.77
N LEU A 21 6.86 -0.03 -23.07
CA LEU A 21 5.74 -0.54 -23.87
C LEU A 21 5.89 -2.05 -24.05
N GLY A 22 4.80 -2.78 -23.79
CA GLY A 22 4.78 -4.23 -23.90
C GLY A 22 3.38 -4.83 -23.89
N ASP A 23 3.32 -6.10 -24.31
CA ASP A 23 2.15 -6.95 -24.31
C ASP A 23 2.51 -8.31 -23.69
N ILE A 24 1.99 -8.57 -22.49
CA ILE A 24 2.24 -9.79 -21.70
C ILE A 24 1.88 -11.09 -22.42
N THR A 25 1.10 -11.02 -23.51
CA THR A 25 0.71 -12.19 -24.31
C THR A 25 1.76 -12.58 -25.35
N LYS A 26 2.73 -11.70 -25.64
CA LYS A 26 3.81 -11.93 -26.62
C LYS A 26 5.08 -12.50 -25.96
N LYS A 27 5.97 -13.06 -26.79
CA LYS A 27 7.31 -13.47 -26.37
C LYS A 27 8.09 -12.25 -25.86
N SER A 28 8.81 -12.40 -24.74
CA SER A 28 9.55 -11.30 -24.08
C SER A 28 8.69 -10.05 -23.85
N PHE A 29 7.38 -10.25 -23.70
CA PHE A 29 6.37 -9.21 -23.61
C PHE A 29 6.36 -8.20 -24.77
N GLY A 30 6.94 -8.56 -25.92
CA GLY A 30 7.07 -7.64 -27.06
C GLY A 30 7.91 -6.40 -26.76
N ILE A 31 8.73 -6.44 -25.70
CA ILE A 31 9.64 -5.36 -25.33
C ILE A 31 10.79 -5.33 -26.36
N ASP A 32 11.23 -4.13 -26.73
CA ASP A 32 12.39 -3.96 -27.61
C ASP A 32 13.63 -4.63 -27.03
N LYS A 33 14.45 -5.25 -27.88
CA LYS A 33 15.59 -6.04 -27.45
C LYS A 33 16.59 -5.21 -26.63
N ARG A 34 16.86 -3.97 -27.03
CA ARG A 34 17.82 -3.11 -26.31
C ARG A 34 17.30 -2.76 -24.93
N VAL A 35 16.02 -2.41 -24.84
CA VAL A 35 15.36 -2.11 -23.56
C VAL A 35 15.34 -3.34 -22.65
N LEU A 36 15.12 -4.54 -23.22
CA LEU A 36 15.14 -5.78 -22.45
C LEU A 36 16.52 -6.09 -21.87
N GLU A 37 17.59 -5.89 -22.64
CA GLU A 37 18.97 -6.05 -22.16
C GLU A 37 19.28 -5.12 -20.97
N GLU A 38 18.82 -3.86 -21.03
CA GLU A 38 18.95 -2.91 -19.92
C GLU A 38 18.17 -3.37 -18.66
N ILE A 39 16.95 -3.87 -18.84
CA ILE A 39 16.11 -4.41 -17.77
C ILE A 39 16.82 -5.61 -17.10
N GLU A 40 17.32 -6.57 -17.89
CA GLU A 40 18.01 -7.77 -17.40
C GLU A 40 19.29 -7.45 -16.59
N MET A 41 19.95 -6.33 -16.89
CA MET A 41 21.18 -5.88 -16.22
C MET A 41 20.97 -4.95 -15.01
N SER A 42 19.76 -4.41 -14.82
CA SER A 42 19.50 -3.34 -13.83
C SER A 42 18.46 -3.70 -12.77
N ILE A 43 17.46 -4.53 -13.10
CA ILE A 43 16.33 -4.78 -12.21
C ILE A 43 16.74 -5.62 -10.99
N THR A 44 16.39 -5.12 -9.81
CA THR A 44 16.59 -5.78 -8.51
C THR A 44 15.29 -6.33 -7.91
N LEU A 45 14.14 -5.74 -8.25
CA LEU A 45 12.82 -6.12 -7.74
C LEU A 45 11.81 -6.18 -8.89
N ILE A 46 11.06 -7.27 -8.95
CA ILE A 46 9.93 -7.41 -9.87
C ILE A 46 8.64 -7.50 -9.05
N ILE A 47 7.63 -6.71 -9.42
CA ILE A 47 6.27 -6.83 -8.90
C ILE A 47 5.33 -7.10 -10.07
N HIS A 48 4.85 -8.34 -10.18
CA HIS A 48 3.92 -8.73 -11.23
C HIS A 48 2.49 -8.77 -10.73
N ALA A 49 1.75 -7.70 -11.01
CA ALA A 49 0.32 -7.56 -10.68
C ALA A 49 -0.60 -7.66 -11.93
N ALA A 50 -0.05 -7.82 -13.13
CA ALA A 50 -0.86 -7.84 -14.34
C ALA A 50 -1.73 -9.10 -14.40
N ALA A 51 -3.04 -8.90 -14.54
CA ALA A 51 -4.00 -9.98 -14.69
C ALA A 51 -5.27 -9.51 -15.40
N ASN A 52 -5.91 -10.44 -16.09
CA ASN A 52 -7.31 -10.33 -16.44
C ASN A 52 -8.16 -10.69 -15.22
N ILE A 53 -8.71 -9.66 -14.58
CA ILE A 53 -9.55 -9.72 -13.38
C ILE A 53 -11.06 -9.84 -13.69
N SER A 54 -11.45 -10.11 -14.94
CA SER A 54 -12.87 -10.23 -15.30
C SER A 54 -13.45 -11.57 -14.86
N PHE A 55 -14.47 -11.56 -14.00
CA PHE A 55 -15.17 -12.77 -13.55
C PHE A 55 -15.98 -13.48 -14.64
N ARG A 56 -16.21 -12.82 -15.78
CA ARG A 56 -16.94 -13.39 -16.93
C ARG A 56 -16.02 -13.96 -18.02
N ALA A 57 -14.71 -13.87 -17.86
CA ALA A 57 -13.79 -14.29 -18.92
C ALA A 57 -13.68 -15.82 -18.97
N PRO A 58 -13.69 -16.45 -20.18
CA PRO A 58 -13.51 -17.89 -20.32
C PRO A 58 -12.17 -18.37 -19.75
N LEU A 59 -12.12 -19.62 -19.27
CA LEU A 59 -10.95 -20.19 -18.60
C LEU A 59 -9.68 -20.11 -19.46
N ALA A 60 -9.74 -20.55 -20.71
CA ALA A 60 -8.60 -20.46 -21.65
C ALA A 60 -7.99 -19.04 -21.72
N LYS A 61 -8.86 -18.02 -21.76
CA LYS A 61 -8.44 -16.61 -21.88
C LYS A 61 -7.78 -16.10 -20.60
N VAL A 62 -8.28 -16.48 -19.41
CA VAL A 62 -7.66 -16.07 -18.15
C VAL A 62 -6.37 -16.84 -17.88
N VAL A 63 -6.27 -18.12 -18.23
CA VAL A 63 -5.01 -18.90 -18.12
C VAL A 63 -3.92 -18.29 -18.99
N MET A 64 -4.24 -17.93 -20.24
CA MET A 64 -3.30 -17.21 -21.12
C MET A 64 -2.79 -15.90 -20.50
N LYS A 65 -3.68 -15.10 -19.90
CA LYS A 65 -3.34 -13.75 -19.40
C LYS A 65 -2.82 -13.69 -17.97
N ASN A 66 -3.07 -14.71 -17.14
CA ASN A 66 -2.76 -14.69 -15.72
C ASN A 66 -1.72 -15.74 -15.33
N CYS A 67 -1.74 -16.90 -16.00
CA CYS A 67 -0.82 -17.99 -15.72
C CYS A 67 0.38 -17.96 -16.66
N LEU A 68 0.15 -18.02 -17.98
CA LEU A 68 1.26 -18.08 -18.94
C LEU A 68 2.10 -16.81 -18.96
N SER A 69 1.48 -15.64 -18.78
CA SER A 69 2.19 -14.36 -18.66
C SER A 69 3.15 -14.34 -17.46
N ALA A 70 2.67 -14.77 -16.29
CA ALA A 70 3.47 -14.86 -15.07
C ALA A 70 4.63 -15.87 -15.22
N LEU A 71 4.38 -17.03 -15.83
CA LEU A 71 5.42 -18.02 -16.11
C LEU A 71 6.46 -17.49 -17.11
N ARG A 72 6.04 -16.75 -18.14
CA ARG A 72 6.97 -16.10 -19.08
C ARG A 72 7.82 -15.04 -18.41
N LEU A 73 7.26 -14.26 -17.49
CA LEU A 73 8.05 -13.29 -16.74
C LEU A 73 9.04 -14.00 -15.81
N ALA A 74 8.62 -15.08 -15.15
CA ALA A 74 9.53 -15.90 -14.34
C ALA A 74 10.66 -16.48 -15.20
N ASP A 75 10.36 -16.97 -16.40
CA ASP A 75 11.36 -17.45 -17.38
C ASP A 75 12.37 -16.35 -17.73
N MET A 76 11.88 -15.18 -18.13
CA MET A 76 12.73 -14.01 -18.42
C MET A 76 13.59 -13.62 -17.22
N SER A 77 13.01 -13.66 -16.01
CA SER A 77 13.66 -13.28 -14.76
C SER A 77 14.84 -14.17 -14.40
N THR A 78 14.96 -15.36 -14.99
CA THR A 78 16.13 -16.22 -14.81
C THR A 78 17.41 -15.61 -15.39
N ASN A 79 17.28 -14.70 -16.37
CA ASN A 79 18.41 -13.97 -16.96
C ASN A 79 18.77 -12.70 -16.19
N PHE A 80 18.01 -12.32 -15.16
CA PHE A 80 18.18 -11.02 -14.50
C PHE A 80 19.31 -11.10 -13.47
N THR A 81 20.44 -10.49 -13.80
CA THR A 81 21.71 -10.67 -13.06
C THR A 81 21.72 -10.03 -11.67
N LYS A 82 20.84 -9.04 -11.42
CA LYS A 82 20.76 -8.31 -10.15
C LYS A 82 19.49 -8.59 -9.35
N LEU A 83 18.64 -9.51 -9.82
CA LEU A 83 17.35 -9.77 -9.21
C LEU A 83 17.53 -10.26 -7.76
N LYS A 84 16.95 -9.51 -6.82
CA LYS A 84 16.90 -9.84 -5.39
C LYS A 84 15.56 -10.43 -5.00
N HIS A 85 14.48 -10.00 -5.64
CA HIS A 85 13.14 -10.45 -5.28
C HIS A 85 12.15 -10.43 -6.45
N PHE A 86 11.30 -11.44 -6.53
CA PHE A 86 10.25 -11.60 -7.52
C PHE A 86 8.89 -11.74 -6.81
N THR A 87 8.12 -10.66 -6.76
CA THR A 87 6.77 -10.67 -6.19
C THR A 87 5.75 -10.97 -7.27
N GLN A 88 5.02 -12.06 -7.11
CA GLN A 88 3.90 -12.43 -7.95
C GLN A 88 2.59 -12.23 -7.21
N VAL A 89 1.69 -11.42 -7.76
CA VAL A 89 0.34 -11.28 -7.23
C VAL A 89 -0.51 -12.46 -7.68
N SER A 90 -1.04 -13.17 -6.69
CA SER A 90 -2.02 -14.23 -6.79
C SER A 90 -3.34 -13.76 -6.16
N THR A 91 -4.05 -14.61 -5.42
CA THR A 91 -5.30 -14.27 -4.72
C THR A 91 -5.56 -15.28 -3.61
N ALA A 92 -6.18 -14.85 -2.51
CA ALA A 92 -6.61 -15.74 -1.44
C ALA A 92 -7.52 -16.88 -1.95
N PHE A 93 -8.31 -16.60 -3.00
CA PHE A 93 -9.22 -17.56 -3.62
C PHE A 93 -8.54 -18.63 -4.49
N ALA A 94 -7.21 -18.58 -4.69
CA ALA A 94 -6.47 -19.66 -5.35
C ALA A 94 -6.58 -20.98 -4.57
N ASN A 95 -6.99 -20.91 -3.30
CA ASN A 95 -7.16 -22.06 -2.42
C ASN A 95 -8.63 -22.39 -2.12
N SER A 96 -9.60 -21.86 -2.87
CA SER A 96 -11.05 -22.09 -2.63
C SER A 96 -11.51 -23.55 -2.76
N PHE A 97 -10.67 -24.45 -3.24
CA PHE A 97 -10.93 -25.89 -3.30
C PHE A 97 -10.66 -26.61 -1.97
N LEU A 98 -9.98 -25.94 -1.03
CA LEU A 98 -9.71 -26.50 0.28
C LEU A 98 -10.98 -26.50 1.15
N PRO A 99 -11.09 -27.43 2.11
CA PRO A 99 -12.05 -27.27 3.19
C PRO A 99 -11.71 -26.01 4.01
N ASP A 100 -12.66 -25.52 4.78
CA ASP A 100 -12.46 -24.32 5.58
C ASP A 100 -11.43 -24.53 6.68
N GLY A 101 -10.93 -23.40 7.15
CA GLY A 101 -9.90 -23.33 8.15
C GLY A 101 -8.76 -22.43 7.71
N PRO A 102 -7.69 -22.38 8.52
CA PRO A 102 -6.56 -21.50 8.26
C PRO A 102 -5.80 -21.94 7.00
N ILE A 103 -5.71 -21.02 6.03
CA ILE A 103 -4.81 -21.15 4.89
C ILE A 103 -3.41 -20.72 5.33
N LYS A 104 -2.44 -21.63 5.21
CA LYS A 104 -1.04 -21.38 5.57
C LYS A 104 -0.27 -20.79 4.38
N GLU A 105 0.90 -20.21 4.67
CA GLU A 105 1.86 -19.71 3.67
C GLU A 105 2.59 -20.84 2.93
N LYS A 106 1.82 -21.67 2.23
CA LYS A 106 2.33 -22.73 1.36
C LYS A 106 1.49 -22.82 0.10
N VAL A 107 2.02 -23.51 -0.91
CA VAL A 107 1.25 -23.88 -2.11
C VAL A 107 0.52 -25.19 -1.84
N TYR A 108 -0.79 -25.17 -2.14
CA TYR A 108 -1.66 -26.33 -2.03
C TYR A 108 -1.83 -26.95 -3.42
N TYR A 109 -2.13 -28.25 -3.47
CA TYR A 109 -2.27 -28.98 -4.72
C TYR A 109 -3.66 -29.63 -4.76
N LEU A 110 -4.34 -29.52 -5.90
CA LEU A 110 -5.63 -30.17 -6.16
C LEU A 110 -5.50 -31.70 -6.20
N ALA A 111 -4.37 -32.16 -6.70
CA ALA A 111 -4.01 -33.56 -6.88
C ALA A 111 -2.48 -33.69 -6.76
N ASN A 112 -1.87 -34.60 -7.51
CA ASN A 112 -0.42 -34.73 -7.60
C ASN A 112 0.22 -33.41 -8.11
N PRO A 113 1.30 -32.90 -7.45
CA PRO A 113 2.04 -31.72 -7.90
C PRO A 113 2.43 -31.71 -9.39
N ASP A 114 2.68 -32.89 -9.96
CA ASP A 114 3.18 -33.06 -11.32
C ASP A 114 2.10 -32.90 -12.41
N THR A 115 0.81 -32.85 -12.04
CA THR A 115 -0.28 -32.80 -13.04
C THR A 115 -0.49 -31.41 -13.64
N ALA A 116 0.07 -30.35 -13.03
CA ALA A 116 -0.20 -28.97 -13.44
C ALA A 116 0.13 -28.70 -14.91
N LYS A 117 1.21 -29.33 -15.44
CA LYS A 117 1.59 -29.17 -16.85
C LYS A 117 0.61 -29.87 -17.80
N ALA A 118 0.10 -31.04 -17.40
CA ALA A 118 -0.91 -31.75 -18.16
C ALA A 118 -2.24 -30.98 -18.17
N GLU A 119 -2.65 -30.41 -17.02
CA GLU A 119 -3.84 -29.55 -16.91
C GLU A 119 -3.72 -28.29 -17.79
N LEU A 120 -2.56 -27.65 -17.81
CA LEU A 120 -2.31 -26.52 -18.72
C LEU A 120 -2.49 -26.93 -20.19
N ASN A 121 -1.93 -28.07 -20.58
CA ASN A 121 -2.09 -28.60 -21.94
C ASN A 121 -3.56 -28.90 -22.23
N GLU A 122 -4.29 -29.55 -21.33
CA GLU A 122 -5.74 -29.80 -21.46
C GLU A 122 -6.48 -28.49 -21.77
N ILE A 123 -6.29 -27.46 -20.95
CA ILE A 123 -6.98 -26.17 -21.10
C ILE A 123 -6.62 -25.48 -22.41
N GLN A 124 -5.38 -25.61 -22.89
CA GLN A 124 -4.99 -25.06 -24.19
C GLN A 124 -5.70 -25.75 -25.37
N HIS A 125 -6.06 -27.03 -25.25
CA HIS A 125 -6.73 -27.79 -26.30
C HIS A 125 -8.27 -27.74 -26.20
N THR A 126 -8.82 -27.87 -25.00
CA THR A 126 -10.27 -27.98 -24.76
C THR A 126 -10.91 -26.67 -24.34
N GLY A 127 -10.11 -25.72 -23.87
CA GLY A 127 -10.55 -24.45 -23.30
C GLY A 127 -11.04 -24.54 -21.84
N THR A 128 -11.06 -25.73 -21.24
CA THR A 128 -11.57 -25.96 -19.88
C THR A 128 -10.81 -27.08 -19.15
N THR A 129 -11.20 -27.39 -17.91
CA THR A 129 -10.73 -28.54 -17.13
C THR A 129 -11.80 -28.99 -16.14
N GLY A 130 -11.78 -30.27 -15.74
CA GLY A 130 -12.68 -30.82 -14.73
C GLY A 130 -12.59 -30.15 -13.36
N HIS A 131 -11.43 -29.58 -13.03
CA HIS A 131 -11.20 -28.91 -11.74
C HIS A 131 -11.87 -27.55 -11.60
N LEU A 132 -12.35 -26.95 -12.69
CA LEU A 132 -12.94 -25.60 -12.66
C LEU A 132 -14.15 -25.51 -11.72
N GLN A 133 -14.89 -26.61 -11.55
CA GLN A 133 -16.07 -26.65 -10.68
C GLN A 133 -15.73 -26.48 -9.19
N SER A 134 -14.48 -26.74 -8.78
CA SER A 134 -14.01 -26.56 -7.39
C SER A 134 -13.63 -25.11 -7.07
N PHE A 135 -13.82 -24.18 -8.01
CA PHE A 135 -13.43 -22.78 -7.85
C PHE A 135 -14.61 -21.87 -8.12
N PRO A 136 -14.72 -20.74 -7.40
CA PRO A 136 -15.82 -19.81 -7.60
C PRO A 136 -15.75 -19.14 -8.98
N TRP A 137 -14.54 -18.99 -9.54
CA TRP A 137 -14.30 -18.31 -10.80
C TRP A 137 -13.10 -18.90 -11.54
N ALA A 138 -13.12 -18.83 -12.88
CA ALA A 138 -11.97 -19.20 -13.71
C ALA A 138 -10.70 -18.38 -13.38
N TYR A 139 -10.86 -17.15 -12.89
CA TYR A 139 -9.77 -16.32 -12.38
C TYR A 139 -9.01 -17.02 -11.24
N ALA A 140 -9.73 -17.52 -10.24
CA ALA A 140 -9.15 -18.18 -9.07
C ALA A 140 -8.37 -19.44 -9.46
N TYR A 141 -8.97 -20.30 -10.31
CA TYR A 141 -8.27 -21.47 -10.83
C TYR A 141 -7.03 -21.08 -11.65
N SER A 142 -7.10 -20.02 -12.47
CA SER A 142 -5.93 -19.57 -13.26
C SER A 142 -4.74 -19.16 -12.38
N LYS A 143 -5.00 -18.55 -11.22
CA LYS A 143 -3.99 -18.19 -10.24
C LYS A 143 -3.46 -19.41 -9.49
N GLN A 144 -4.31 -20.37 -9.18
CA GLN A 144 -3.85 -21.64 -8.60
C GLN A 144 -2.96 -22.44 -9.57
N LEU A 145 -3.37 -22.61 -10.82
CA LEU A 145 -2.55 -23.27 -11.83
C LEU A 145 -1.18 -22.57 -11.99
N MET A 146 -1.18 -21.24 -11.97
CA MET A 146 0.04 -20.42 -11.98
C MET A 146 0.95 -20.71 -10.78
N GLU A 147 0.43 -20.70 -9.56
CA GLU A 147 1.25 -20.95 -8.36
C GLU A 147 1.92 -22.33 -8.41
N ARG A 148 1.16 -23.37 -8.77
CA ARG A 148 1.68 -24.74 -8.90
C ARG A 148 2.79 -24.84 -9.94
N LEU A 149 2.57 -24.30 -11.14
CA LEU A 149 3.56 -24.31 -12.21
C LEU A 149 4.80 -23.49 -11.85
N MET A 150 4.61 -22.35 -11.20
CA MET A 150 5.71 -21.46 -10.80
C MET A 150 6.58 -22.11 -9.72
N MET A 151 5.96 -22.83 -8.76
CA MET A 151 6.70 -23.60 -7.77
C MET A 151 7.48 -24.76 -8.37
N ALA A 152 6.88 -25.46 -9.33
CA ALA A 152 7.51 -26.62 -9.97
C ALA A 152 8.68 -26.23 -10.90
N GLN A 153 8.53 -25.15 -11.68
CA GLN A 153 9.47 -24.83 -12.77
C GLN A 153 10.55 -23.82 -12.39
N TYR A 154 10.26 -22.93 -11.45
CA TYR A 154 11.12 -21.77 -11.18
C TYR A 154 11.60 -21.72 -9.74
N SER A 155 11.80 -22.89 -9.10
CA SER A 155 12.11 -23.02 -7.67
C SER A 155 13.31 -22.18 -7.20
N SER A 156 14.29 -21.93 -8.08
CA SER A 156 15.50 -21.14 -7.81
C SER A 156 15.29 -19.62 -7.72
N LEU A 157 14.18 -19.07 -8.23
CA LEU A 157 13.94 -17.63 -8.17
C LEU A 157 13.63 -17.19 -6.71
N PRO A 158 14.08 -16.00 -6.26
CA PRO A 158 13.74 -15.46 -4.94
C PRO A 158 12.32 -14.90 -4.94
N ARG A 159 11.31 -15.77 -4.87
CA ARG A 159 9.90 -15.43 -5.11
C ARG A 159 9.09 -15.19 -3.84
N LEU A 160 8.12 -14.28 -3.94
CA LEU A 160 7.02 -14.10 -2.99
C LEU A 160 5.68 -14.20 -3.73
N LEU A 161 4.78 -15.06 -3.24
CA LEU A 161 3.40 -15.12 -3.71
C LEU A 161 2.53 -14.26 -2.79
N LEU A 162 2.07 -13.11 -3.29
CA LEU A 162 1.16 -12.23 -2.57
C LEU A 162 -0.29 -12.64 -2.87
N ARG A 163 -1.08 -12.98 -1.86
CA ARG A 163 -2.48 -13.43 -2.02
C ARG A 163 -3.47 -12.43 -1.41
N PRO A 164 -3.75 -11.30 -2.07
CA PRO A 164 -4.76 -10.37 -1.59
C PRO A 164 -6.15 -11.01 -1.60
N THR A 165 -7.03 -10.49 -0.74
CA THR A 165 -8.47 -10.79 -0.75
C THR A 165 -9.17 -10.03 -1.89
N SER A 166 -10.49 -10.13 -1.96
CA SER A 166 -11.33 -9.41 -2.91
C SER A 166 -11.23 -7.90 -2.69
N ILE A 167 -10.88 -7.18 -3.75
CA ILE A 167 -10.89 -5.73 -3.75
C ILE A 167 -12.16 -5.24 -4.45
N GLY A 168 -12.85 -4.33 -3.78
CA GLY A 168 -14.08 -3.72 -4.24
C GLY A 168 -13.93 -2.33 -4.81
N PRO A 169 -15.03 -1.78 -5.34
CA PRO A 169 -15.03 -0.42 -5.82
C PRO A 169 -14.83 0.54 -4.64
N THR A 170 -14.43 1.76 -4.95
CA THR A 170 -14.14 2.80 -3.96
C THR A 170 -15.41 3.24 -3.24
N THR A 171 -15.28 3.58 -1.95
CA THR A 171 -16.36 4.17 -1.15
C THR A 171 -16.47 5.67 -1.33
N ALA A 172 -15.35 6.36 -1.58
CA ALA A 172 -15.30 7.81 -1.64
C ALA A 172 -14.48 8.33 -2.84
N GLN A 173 -13.25 7.86 -3.05
CA GLN A 173 -12.33 8.47 -4.01
C GLN A 173 -11.96 7.54 -5.17
N PRO A 174 -11.97 8.00 -6.44
CA PRO A 174 -12.27 9.36 -6.90
C PRO A 174 -13.77 9.74 -6.89
N TYR A 175 -14.65 8.75 -6.88
CA TYR A 175 -16.09 8.88 -6.62
C TYR A 175 -16.65 7.53 -6.18
N GLU A 176 -17.80 7.50 -5.53
CA GLU A 176 -18.44 6.26 -5.07
C GLU A 176 -18.65 5.26 -6.21
N MET A 177 -18.38 3.99 -5.95
CA MET A 177 -18.47 2.90 -6.94
C MET A 177 -17.47 2.99 -8.10
N TYR A 178 -16.44 3.85 -8.03
CA TYR A 178 -15.36 3.83 -9.00
C TYR A 178 -14.60 2.51 -8.91
N GLY A 179 -14.50 1.82 -10.04
CA GLY A 179 -13.86 0.53 -10.13
C GLY A 179 -14.25 -0.24 -11.39
N PRO A 180 -13.51 -1.29 -11.72
CA PRO A 180 -13.80 -2.13 -12.88
C PRO A 180 -15.10 -2.95 -12.68
N ARG A 181 -16.20 -2.51 -13.32
CA ARG A 181 -17.56 -3.07 -13.19
C ARG A 181 -17.72 -4.60 -13.32
N ARG A 182 -16.76 -5.31 -13.95
CA ARG A 182 -16.82 -6.78 -14.17
C ARG A 182 -15.83 -7.57 -13.32
N SER A 183 -15.21 -6.91 -12.36
CA SER A 183 -14.09 -7.41 -11.59
C SER A 183 -14.24 -7.22 -10.09
N CYS A 184 -15.26 -6.49 -9.67
CA CYS A 184 -15.67 -6.39 -8.27
C CYS A 184 -16.70 -7.49 -7.95
N PRO A 185 -16.49 -8.30 -6.89
CA PRO A 185 -17.36 -9.44 -6.57
C PRO A 185 -18.83 -9.08 -6.34
N VAL A 186 -19.16 -8.17 -5.42
CA VAL A 186 -20.54 -7.81 -5.08
C VAL A 186 -21.27 -7.23 -6.30
N PRO A 187 -20.74 -6.22 -7.02
CA PRO A 187 -21.38 -5.69 -8.22
C PRO A 187 -21.55 -6.71 -9.35
N THR A 188 -20.75 -7.78 -9.36
CA THR A 188 -20.85 -8.84 -10.37
C THR A 188 -21.86 -9.93 -9.96
N LEU A 189 -21.83 -10.35 -8.69
CA LEU A 189 -22.64 -11.45 -8.16
C LEU A 189 -24.09 -11.02 -7.95
N TYR A 190 -24.32 -9.82 -7.41
CA TYR A 190 -25.66 -9.33 -7.09
C TYR A 190 -26.61 -9.35 -8.31
N PRO A 191 -26.24 -8.81 -9.49
CA PRO A 191 -27.10 -8.91 -10.67
C PRO A 191 -27.33 -10.35 -11.14
N ARG A 192 -26.35 -11.25 -10.96
CA ARG A 192 -26.46 -12.66 -11.35
C ARG A 192 -27.46 -13.41 -10.48
N LEU A 193 -27.53 -13.09 -9.19
CA LEU A 193 -28.50 -13.64 -8.26
C LEU A 193 -29.90 -13.08 -8.50
N MET A 194 -30.01 -11.77 -8.77
CA MET A 194 -31.30 -11.10 -9.00
C MET A 194 -31.89 -11.36 -10.39
N ARG A 195 -31.06 -11.75 -11.37
CA ARG A 195 -31.49 -12.04 -12.76
C ARG A 195 -30.80 -13.30 -13.27
N PRO A 196 -31.23 -14.50 -12.83
CA PRO A 196 -30.63 -15.75 -13.27
C PRO A 196 -30.86 -15.94 -14.77
N THR A 197 -29.78 -16.16 -15.51
CA THR A 197 -29.80 -16.43 -16.96
C THR A 197 -29.77 -17.94 -17.28
N GLY A 198 -30.11 -18.79 -16.32
CA GLY A 198 -29.92 -20.25 -16.38
C GLY A 198 -28.49 -20.70 -16.01
N GLY A 199 -28.32 -22.01 -15.84
CA GLY A 199 -27.08 -22.66 -15.37
C GLY A 199 -27.09 -23.03 -13.88
N GLN A 200 -26.14 -23.85 -13.46
CA GLN A 200 -25.95 -24.25 -12.07
C GLN A 200 -24.56 -23.80 -11.60
N SER A 201 -24.48 -23.23 -10.39
CA SER A 201 -23.21 -22.93 -9.72
C SER A 201 -23.32 -23.44 -8.29
N VAL A 202 -22.43 -24.35 -7.92
CA VAL A 202 -22.39 -24.95 -6.59
C VAL A 202 -21.40 -24.14 -5.75
N TRP A 203 -21.87 -23.62 -4.63
CA TRP A 203 -21.06 -22.93 -3.64
C TRP A 203 -21.00 -23.85 -2.44
N HIS A 204 -19.81 -24.37 -2.15
CA HIS A 204 -19.62 -25.25 -1.01
C HIS A 204 -19.72 -24.41 0.26
N THR A 205 -20.69 -24.75 1.13
CA THR A 205 -20.73 -24.22 2.49
C THR A 205 -19.64 -24.88 3.30
N SER A 206 -19.22 -24.18 4.35
CA SER A 206 -18.18 -24.71 5.20
C SER A 206 -18.60 -26.03 5.86
N ALA A 207 -17.72 -27.05 5.80
CA ALA A 207 -18.03 -28.39 6.31
C ALA A 207 -18.28 -28.42 7.84
N ASP A 208 -17.72 -27.44 8.56
CA ASP A 208 -17.74 -27.35 10.02
C ASP A 208 -18.41 -26.06 10.54
N TYR A 209 -18.96 -25.21 9.65
CA TYR A 209 -19.64 -24.00 10.09
C TYR A 209 -21.12 -24.32 10.41
N PRO A 210 -21.58 -24.06 11.64
CA PRO A 210 -22.95 -24.40 12.05
C PRO A 210 -24.04 -23.59 11.32
N GLY A 211 -23.66 -22.54 10.58
CA GLY A 211 -24.56 -21.79 9.70
C GLY A 211 -24.42 -22.19 8.23
N ALA A 212 -25.50 -22.16 7.46
CA ALA A 212 -25.44 -22.28 5.99
C ALA A 212 -24.94 -20.98 5.30
N ASN A 213 -24.13 -20.17 5.99
CA ASN A 213 -23.76 -18.84 5.56
C ASN A 213 -22.46 -18.87 4.74
N ASN A 214 -22.53 -18.40 3.50
CA ASN A 214 -21.35 -18.07 2.70
C ASN A 214 -21.05 -16.58 2.87
N ILE A 215 -19.86 -16.25 3.38
CA ILE A 215 -19.40 -14.87 3.53
C ILE A 215 -18.69 -14.46 2.24
N LEU A 216 -19.20 -13.42 1.59
CA LEU A 216 -18.49 -12.74 0.52
C LEU A 216 -17.80 -11.52 1.13
N ASP A 217 -16.48 -11.61 1.29
CA ASP A 217 -15.65 -10.50 1.74
C ASP A 217 -15.18 -9.68 0.53
N GLU A 218 -15.18 -8.35 0.67
CA GLU A 218 -14.77 -7.38 -0.34
C GLU A 218 -14.31 -6.09 0.35
N ILE A 219 -13.03 -5.75 0.19
CA ILE A 219 -12.43 -4.55 0.77
C ILE A 219 -12.40 -3.45 -0.28
N PRO A 220 -13.03 -2.28 -0.05
CA PRO A 220 -12.91 -1.12 -0.92
C PRO A 220 -11.45 -0.73 -1.17
N VAL A 221 -11.08 -0.50 -2.44
CA VAL A 221 -9.69 -0.20 -2.81
C VAL A 221 -9.13 1.09 -2.16
N ASP A 222 -10.00 2.04 -1.82
CA ASP A 222 -9.64 3.28 -1.14
C ASP A 222 -9.53 3.13 0.39
N LEU A 223 -9.89 1.97 0.95
CA LEU A 223 -9.57 1.59 2.33
C LEU A 223 -8.27 0.79 2.42
N ASP A 224 -7.97 -0.02 1.39
CA ASP A 224 -6.75 -0.85 1.34
C ASP A 224 -5.48 -0.05 1.05
N VAL A 225 -5.59 1.16 0.52
CA VAL A 225 -4.45 2.05 0.25
C VAL A 225 -4.76 3.48 0.67
N ASP A 226 -4.49 3.82 1.93
CA ASP A 226 -4.40 5.23 2.33
C ASP A 226 -3.04 5.78 1.88
N PHE A 227 -3.01 6.28 0.63
CA PHE A 227 -1.80 6.93 0.08
C PHE A 227 -1.35 8.15 0.90
N ASP A 228 -2.21 8.72 1.75
CA ASP A 228 -1.83 9.83 2.63
C ASP A 228 -0.94 9.35 3.80
N LEU A 229 -0.87 8.04 4.06
CA LEU A 229 0.03 7.43 5.06
C LEU A 229 1.44 7.15 4.54
N ILE A 230 1.67 7.19 3.22
CA ILE A 230 2.97 6.85 2.62
C ILE A 230 3.69 8.12 2.15
N LYS A 231 4.54 8.67 3.02
CA LYS A 231 5.44 9.80 2.67
C LYS A 231 6.72 9.26 2.01
N VAL A 232 7.06 9.79 0.85
CA VAL A 232 8.36 9.58 0.20
C VAL A 232 9.16 10.87 0.29
N ASP A 233 10.18 10.91 1.14
CA ASP A 233 11.15 12.00 1.19
C ASP A 233 12.32 11.75 0.24
N ARG A 234 12.93 12.83 -0.24
CA ARG A 234 14.01 12.79 -1.23
C ARG A 234 15.10 13.75 -0.81
N GLU A 235 16.23 13.22 -0.37
CA GLU A 235 17.45 13.98 -0.15
C GLU A 235 18.36 13.90 -1.38
N ILE A 236 19.05 15.01 -1.68
CA ILE A 236 20.00 15.07 -2.79
C ILE A 236 21.37 14.62 -2.31
N GLY A 237 21.88 13.53 -2.88
CA GLY A 237 23.15 12.92 -2.52
C GLY A 237 22.96 11.45 -2.13
N GLY A 238 23.91 10.58 -2.50
CA GLY A 238 23.83 9.13 -2.28
C GLY A 238 23.40 8.33 -3.52
N SER A 239 23.33 7.01 -3.34
CA SER A 239 22.94 6.02 -4.34
C SER A 239 21.56 5.44 -4.03
N LEU A 240 20.92 4.81 -5.01
CA LEU A 240 19.64 4.11 -4.79
C LEU A 240 19.71 3.03 -3.69
N GLY A 241 20.90 2.44 -3.47
CA GLY A 241 21.14 1.46 -2.42
C GLY A 241 21.07 2.02 -0.99
N ASP A 242 21.17 3.35 -0.86
CA ASP A 242 21.09 4.05 0.43
C ASP A 242 19.63 4.38 0.83
N SER A 243 18.66 3.98 -0.01
CA SER A 243 17.25 4.12 0.30
C SER A 243 16.86 3.20 1.46
N LEU A 244 16.21 3.77 2.47
CA LEU A 244 15.77 3.05 3.66
C LEU A 244 14.28 3.25 3.90
N LEU A 245 13.63 2.22 4.44
CA LEU A 245 12.24 2.30 4.90
C LEU A 245 12.23 2.82 6.34
N VAL A 246 11.67 4.00 6.54
CA VAL A 246 11.44 4.56 7.88
C VAL A 246 10.09 4.06 8.39
N GLN A 247 10.09 3.31 9.49
CA GLN A 247 8.87 2.96 10.23
C GLN A 247 8.47 4.13 11.13
N GLY A 248 7.90 5.17 10.52
CA GLY A 248 7.54 6.41 11.20
C GLY A 248 7.36 7.56 10.22
N VAL A 249 7.34 8.80 10.74
CA VAL A 249 7.18 10.01 9.93
C VAL A 249 8.49 10.78 9.87
N ILE A 250 8.92 11.15 8.66
CA ILE A 250 10.04 12.07 8.46
C ILE A 250 9.50 13.50 8.39
N VAL A 251 10.07 14.39 9.20
CA VAL A 251 9.79 15.83 9.16
C VAL A 251 11.07 16.53 8.75
N ASP A 252 11.05 17.21 7.60
CA ASP A 252 12.19 17.98 7.08
C ASP A 252 12.30 19.33 7.82
N LYS A 253 12.63 19.27 9.10
CA LYS A 253 12.88 20.42 9.98
C LYS A 253 13.87 20.03 11.08
N ASP A 254 14.79 20.94 11.36
CA ASP A 254 15.70 20.81 12.51
C ASP A 254 15.02 21.19 13.82
N PHE A 255 15.62 20.76 14.93
CA PHE A 255 15.28 21.30 16.24
C PHE A 255 15.47 22.81 16.27
N SER A 256 14.59 23.48 17.01
CA SER A 256 14.54 24.94 17.03
C SER A 256 15.76 25.58 17.72
N TYR A 257 16.55 24.81 18.48
CA TYR A 257 17.78 25.28 19.14
C TYR A 257 18.94 24.28 18.95
N PRO A 258 20.17 24.73 18.65
CA PRO A 258 21.33 23.84 18.45
C PRO A 258 21.78 23.09 19.71
N GLN A 259 21.46 23.61 20.89
CA GLN A 259 21.82 23.01 22.19
C GLN A 259 20.84 21.90 22.61
N THR A 260 19.75 21.72 21.86
CA THR A 260 18.79 20.65 22.08
C THR A 260 19.45 19.30 21.76
N PRO A 261 19.15 18.23 22.52
CA PRO A 261 19.66 16.89 22.22
C PRO A 261 19.32 16.48 20.78
N SER A 262 20.28 15.85 20.09
CA SER A 262 20.07 15.32 18.73
C SER A 262 19.10 14.13 18.69
N GLU A 263 18.86 13.49 19.84
CA GLU A 263 17.99 12.34 20.00
C GLU A 263 17.11 12.51 21.24
N VAL A 264 15.81 12.23 21.11
CA VAL A 264 14.85 12.19 22.21
C VAL A 264 14.24 10.79 22.25
N ARG A 265 14.51 10.03 23.31
CA ARG A 265 13.94 8.69 23.53
C ARG A 265 12.64 8.76 24.31
N ASP A 266 11.75 7.80 24.08
CA ASP A 266 10.43 7.71 24.70
C ASP A 266 9.67 9.05 24.59
N ALA A 267 9.63 9.56 23.36
CA ALA A 267 9.09 10.88 23.08
C ALA A 267 7.57 10.90 23.30
N THR A 268 7.11 11.76 24.19
CA THR A 268 5.70 12.14 24.33
C THR A 268 5.51 13.48 23.64
N LEU A 269 4.80 13.47 22.52
CA LEU A 269 4.67 14.62 21.63
C LEU A 269 3.49 15.51 22.03
N ALA A 270 3.73 16.83 22.06
CA ALA A 270 2.69 17.85 22.08
C ALA A 270 2.63 18.55 20.72
N ILE A 271 1.52 18.38 20.00
CA ILE A 271 1.31 18.98 18.67
C ILE A 271 0.45 20.24 18.82
N LEU A 272 0.99 21.38 18.40
CA LEU A 272 0.35 22.69 18.43
C LEU A 272 -0.06 23.11 17.02
N THR A 273 -1.37 23.20 16.79
CA THR A 273 -1.98 23.80 15.58
C THR A 273 -2.18 25.31 15.71
N CYS A 274 -1.76 25.91 16.83
CA CYS A 274 -1.76 27.35 17.07
C CYS A 274 -0.34 27.92 17.06
N ALA A 275 -0.22 29.24 16.88
CA ALA A 275 1.06 29.93 16.98
C ALA A 275 1.49 30.01 18.46
N PHE A 276 2.75 29.67 18.73
CA PHE A 276 3.38 29.83 20.02
C PHE A 276 4.04 31.21 20.09
N GLU A 277 3.20 32.24 20.06
CA GLU A 277 3.59 33.65 20.07
C GLU A 277 2.86 34.42 21.16
N SER A 278 3.47 35.52 21.59
CA SER A 278 2.80 36.49 22.45
C SER A 278 1.52 36.99 21.78
N PRO A 279 0.33 36.88 22.42
CA PRO A 279 -0.91 37.33 21.82
C PRO A 279 -0.84 38.83 21.55
N LYS A 280 -0.83 39.21 20.26
CA LYS A 280 -0.86 40.62 19.86
C LYS A 280 -2.28 41.16 20.06
N PRO A 281 -2.48 42.26 20.81
CA PRO A 281 -3.80 42.87 20.92
C PRO A 281 -4.25 43.34 19.53
N LYS A 282 -5.45 42.90 19.10
CA LYS A 282 -6.08 43.40 17.86
C LYS A 282 -6.57 44.83 18.14
N PRO A 283 -6.12 45.87 17.39
CA PRO A 283 -6.33 47.24 17.84
C PRO A 283 -7.75 47.74 17.55
N LYS A 284 -8.36 48.40 18.55
CA LYS A 284 -9.27 49.54 18.36
C LYS A 284 -8.82 50.80 19.12
N TYR A 285 -7.81 50.71 19.99
CA TYR A 285 -7.31 51.83 20.81
C TYR A 285 -5.79 51.72 20.98
N HIS A 286 -5.10 52.87 21.03
CA HIS A 286 -3.71 52.96 21.48
C HIS A 286 -3.65 52.70 22.99
N LEU A 287 -3.07 51.58 23.39
CA LEU A 287 -2.79 51.22 24.78
C LEU A 287 -1.27 51.32 24.99
N ASP A 288 -0.85 52.31 25.79
CA ASP A 288 0.52 52.40 26.29
C ASP A 288 0.63 51.47 27.50
N ILE A 289 1.18 50.27 27.29
CA ILE A 289 1.32 49.25 28.33
C ILE A 289 2.77 49.30 28.86
N PHE A 290 2.93 49.70 30.11
CA PHE A 290 4.17 49.54 30.87
C PHE A 290 4.20 48.11 31.45
N GLY A 291 5.17 47.27 31.06
CA GLY A 291 5.33 45.91 31.60
C GLY A 291 4.95 44.73 30.68
N ILE A 292 4.93 44.93 29.36
CA ILE A 292 4.60 43.88 28.37
C ILE A 292 5.46 42.61 28.53
N GLU A 293 6.73 42.73 28.93
CA GLU A 293 7.64 41.60 29.05
C GLU A 293 7.29 40.63 30.18
N GLU A 294 6.80 41.15 31.31
CA GLU A 294 6.49 40.32 32.49
C GLU A 294 5.23 39.47 32.23
N PHE A 295 4.20 40.09 31.64
CA PHE A 295 2.97 39.40 31.23
C PHE A 295 3.22 38.29 30.18
N LYS A 296 4.19 38.48 29.27
CA LYS A 296 4.56 37.47 28.28
C LYS A 296 5.19 36.25 28.94
N LYS A 297 6.12 36.46 29.86
CA LYS A 297 6.83 35.38 30.57
C LYS A 297 5.86 34.51 31.38
N ASP A 298 4.89 35.12 32.06
CA ASP A 298 3.90 34.40 32.85
C ASP A 298 3.04 33.45 32.01
N LYS A 299 2.60 33.89 30.82
CA LYS A 299 1.81 33.05 29.91
C LYS A 299 2.61 31.88 29.35
N PHE A 300 3.85 32.12 28.92
CA PHE A 300 4.71 31.03 28.44
C PHE A 300 5.01 30.03 29.55
N ALA A 301 5.23 30.51 30.78
CA ALA A 301 5.44 29.64 31.95
C ALA A 301 4.20 28.76 32.24
N GLU A 302 2.99 29.30 32.09
CA GLU A 302 1.75 28.53 32.25
C GLU A 302 1.62 27.42 31.20
N MET A 303 1.87 27.73 29.91
CA MET A 303 1.84 26.74 28.84
C MET A 303 2.90 25.65 29.02
N ILE A 304 4.11 26.02 29.45
CA ILE A 304 5.18 25.05 29.78
C ILE A 304 4.76 24.14 30.93
N LYS A 305 4.08 24.67 31.95
CA LYS A 305 3.53 23.87 33.05
C LYS A 305 2.49 22.86 32.56
N GLN A 306 1.67 23.23 31.57
CA GLN A 306 0.72 22.30 30.94
C GLN A 306 1.45 21.18 30.17
N PHE A 307 2.49 21.50 29.39
CA PHE A 307 3.31 20.49 28.70
C PHE A 307 3.94 19.50 29.68
N LYS A 308 4.52 20.00 30.78
CA LYS A 308 5.06 19.16 31.85
C LYS A 308 3.99 18.31 32.54
N GLY A 309 2.79 18.85 32.73
CA GLY A 309 1.64 18.11 33.29
C GLY A 309 1.22 16.92 32.42
N MET A 310 1.31 17.07 31.10
CA MET A 310 1.06 16.00 30.12
C MET A 310 2.26 15.06 29.92
N ARG A 311 3.39 15.29 30.62
CA ARG A 311 4.67 14.59 30.44
C ARG A 311 5.23 14.69 29.02
N ALA A 312 4.85 15.73 28.27
CA ALA A 312 5.42 15.97 26.96
C ALA A 312 6.90 16.34 27.09
N ASN A 313 7.75 15.76 26.24
CA ASN A 313 9.19 16.06 26.14
C ASN A 313 9.61 16.58 24.75
N LEU A 314 8.68 16.53 23.77
CA LEU A 314 8.86 17.09 22.44
C LEU A 314 7.63 17.93 22.04
N VAL A 315 7.85 19.19 21.67
CA VAL A 315 6.79 20.12 21.24
C VAL A 315 6.95 20.44 19.76
N ILE A 316 5.89 20.25 18.98
CA ILE A 316 5.88 20.53 17.55
C ILE A 316 4.84 21.59 17.25
N CYS A 317 5.24 22.68 16.59
CA CYS A 317 4.36 23.80 16.27
C CYS A 317 4.25 24.01 14.76
N GLN A 318 3.01 24.19 14.29
CA GLN A 318 2.73 24.47 12.89
C GLN A 318 3.03 25.92 12.50
N TRP A 319 2.66 26.85 13.37
CA TRP A 319 2.66 28.29 13.06
C TRP A 319 3.82 29.02 13.72
N GLY A 320 3.68 30.33 13.87
CA GLY A 320 4.69 31.21 14.45
C GLY A 320 5.20 30.73 15.81
N PHE A 321 6.50 30.95 16.06
CA PHE A 321 7.21 30.45 17.22
C PHE A 321 8.19 31.52 17.72
N ASP A 322 7.89 32.11 18.87
CA ASP A 322 8.67 33.22 19.43
C ASP A 322 10.04 32.73 19.96
N ASN A 323 11.09 33.53 19.77
CA ASN A 323 12.45 33.19 20.19
C ASN A 323 12.56 33.13 21.73
N GLU A 324 11.85 34.00 22.44
CA GLU A 324 11.82 34.00 23.91
C GLU A 324 11.15 32.73 24.44
N ALA A 325 10.08 32.30 23.78
CA ALA A 325 9.37 31.07 24.10
C ALA A 325 10.23 29.82 23.85
N ASN A 326 11.03 29.84 22.79
CA ASN A 326 12.01 28.78 22.48
C ASN A 326 13.09 28.65 23.56
N HIS A 327 13.62 29.79 24.03
CA HIS A 327 14.62 29.81 25.10
C HIS A 327 14.04 29.27 26.42
N LEU A 328 12.78 29.60 26.74
CA LEU A 328 12.09 29.07 27.92
C LEU A 328 11.85 27.56 27.84
N LEU A 329 11.54 27.01 26.65
CA LEU A 329 11.41 25.56 26.47
C LEU A 329 12.74 24.83 26.71
N LEU A 330 13.85 25.39 26.20
CA LEU A 330 15.19 24.83 26.41
C LEU A 330 15.57 24.79 27.90
N GLN A 331 15.33 25.88 28.65
CA GLN A 331 15.57 25.93 30.11
C GLN A 331 14.76 24.90 30.89
N ASN A 332 13.63 24.46 30.31
CA ASN A 332 12.74 23.48 30.91
C ASN A 332 12.96 22.05 30.39
N HIS A 333 14.04 21.82 29.64
CA HIS A 333 14.39 20.54 29.02
C HIS A 333 13.31 20.00 28.07
N LEU A 334 12.62 20.89 27.34
CA LEU A 334 11.64 20.55 26.32
C LEU A 334 12.23 20.79 24.93
N SER A 335 12.39 19.71 24.16
CA SER A 335 12.81 19.81 22.76
C SER A 335 11.66 20.38 21.92
N SER A 336 11.97 21.19 20.91
CA SER A 336 10.95 21.84 20.10
C SER A 336 11.28 21.88 18.61
N VAL A 337 10.26 21.76 17.76
CA VAL A 337 10.37 21.90 16.31
C VAL A 337 9.33 22.92 15.84
N ARG A 338 9.77 23.91 15.05
CA ARG A 338 8.94 25.02 14.56
C ARG A 338 8.64 24.92 13.08
N TRP A 339 7.56 25.56 12.65
CA TRP A 339 7.14 25.69 11.25
C TRP A 339 6.97 24.36 10.53
N VAL A 340 6.38 23.38 11.22
CA VAL A 340 6.05 22.08 10.62
C VAL A 340 4.72 22.21 9.87
N THR A 341 4.67 21.81 8.60
CA THR A 341 3.43 21.85 7.82
C THR A 341 2.52 20.67 8.21
N ASP A 342 1.31 20.98 8.67
CA ASP A 342 0.23 20.04 9.05
C ASP A 342 0.67 18.89 9.97
N PRO A 343 1.28 19.19 11.13
CA PRO A 343 1.83 18.18 12.03
C PRO A 343 0.74 17.29 12.63
N ALA A 344 -0.46 17.82 12.86
CA ALA A 344 -1.58 17.07 13.43
C ALA A 344 -2.07 15.95 12.49
N GLU A 345 -2.11 16.21 11.18
CA GLU A 345 -2.52 15.21 10.19
C GLU A 345 -1.44 14.14 9.99
N LYS A 346 -0.17 14.55 9.95
CA LYS A 346 0.96 13.62 9.71
C LYS A 346 1.30 12.77 10.92
N LEU A 347 1.37 13.37 12.11
CA LEU A 347 1.81 12.70 13.33
C LEU A 347 0.64 12.13 14.13
N GLY A 348 -0.56 12.72 14.04
CA GLY A 348 -1.74 12.20 14.72
C GLY A 348 -2.19 10.83 14.22
N LYS A 349 -1.86 10.48 12.96
CA LYS A 349 -2.13 9.14 12.41
C LYS A 349 -1.17 8.04 12.92
N LEU A 350 -0.06 8.39 13.59
CA LEU A 350 0.86 7.40 14.19
C LEU A 350 0.22 6.64 15.36
N GLU A 351 -0.69 7.27 16.11
CA GLU A 351 -1.42 6.66 17.23
C GLU A 351 -2.28 5.44 16.81
N LEU A 352 -2.66 5.35 15.53
CA LEU A 352 -3.43 4.23 14.98
C LEU A 352 -2.59 2.96 14.78
N TYR A 353 -1.26 3.07 14.77
CA TYR A 353 -0.34 1.96 14.47
C TYR A 353 0.21 1.24 15.72
N GLU A 354 0.10 1.84 16.91
CA GLU A 354 0.54 1.24 18.17
C GLU A 354 -0.57 0.45 18.91
N ARG A 355 -1.72 0.19 18.27
CA ARG A 355 -2.82 -0.61 18.83
C ARG A 355 -3.01 -1.97 18.18
#